data_AF-A0A3B0ZHM1-F1
#
_entry.id   AF-A0A3B0ZHM1-F1
#
_cell.length_a   1.000
_cell.length_b   1.000
_cell.length_c   1.000
_cell.angle_alpha   90.00
_cell.angle_beta   90.00
_cell.angle_gamma   90.00
#
_symmetry.space_group_name_H-M   'P 1'
#
loop_
_entity.id
_entity.type
_entity.pdbx_description
1 polymer ?
#
loop_
_entity_poly.entity_id
_entity_poly.type
_entity_poly.pdbx_seq_one_letter_code
_entity_poly.pdbx_strand_id
1 'polypeptide(L)' 'GDDGIDGKQVGKIQIFDQWSYVAVNRNVANHALNKLSAGKVKGRSFRVFLM' A
#
# COMPACT_ATOMS: atom_id res chain seq x y z
N GLY A 1 11.84 1.40 -8.56
CA GLY A 1 10.79 1.46 -9.59
C GLY A 1 9.91 2.62 -9.22
N ASP A 2 9.72 3.52 -10.18
CA ASP A 2 9.19 4.87 -10.04
C ASP A 2 8.13 5.02 -8.95
N ASP A 3 8.34 6.05 -8.11
CA ASP A 3 7.28 6.77 -7.42
C ASP A 3 6.89 6.23 -6.01
N GLY A 4 7.91 6.26 -5.14
CA GLY A 4 7.76 6.75 -3.75
C GLY A 4 7.85 5.74 -2.61
N ILE A 5 7.70 4.44 -2.88
CA ILE A 5 7.77 3.40 -1.85
C ILE A 5 8.92 2.47 -2.21
N ASP A 6 10.02 2.59 -1.49
CA ASP A 6 11.14 1.67 -1.68
C ASP A 6 10.71 0.28 -1.21
N GLY A 7 10.97 -0.76 -2.01
CA GLY A 7 10.60 -2.13 -1.67
C GLY A 7 11.18 -2.59 -0.32
N LYS A 8 12.27 -1.97 0.15
CA LYS A 8 12.84 -2.21 1.49
C LYS A 8 11.96 -1.69 2.63
N GLN A 9 11.07 -0.74 2.36
CA GLN A 9 10.16 -0.15 3.35
C GLN A 9 8.84 -0.91 3.44
N VAL A 10 8.62 -1.87 2.53
CA VAL A 10 7.52 -2.83 2.58
C VAL A 10 8.03 -4.07 3.31
N GLY A 11 7.39 -4.35 4.45
CA GLY A 11 7.66 -5.52 5.26
C GLY A 11 6.76 -6.69 4.88
N LYS A 12 6.27 -7.39 5.91
CA LYS A 12 5.43 -8.58 5.74
C LYS A 12 4.14 -8.23 4.97
N ILE A 13 3.85 -9.03 3.96
CA ILE A 13 2.62 -8.94 3.18
C ILE A 13 1.77 -10.16 3.54
N GLN A 14 0.55 -9.93 4.00
CA GLN A 14 -0.44 -10.97 4.26
C GLN A 14 -1.59 -10.79 3.28
N ILE A 15 -1.78 -11.78 2.43
CA ILE A 15 -2.82 -11.79 1.40
C ILE A 15 -3.96 -12.68 1.90
N PHE A 16 -5.16 -12.14 1.87
CA PHE A 16 -6.42 -12.85 2.10
C PHE A 16 -7.27 -12.76 0.84
N ASP A 17 -8.32 -13.57 0.76
CA ASP A 17 -9.14 -13.71 -0.45
C ASP A 17 -9.77 -12.37 -0.92
N GLN A 18 -10.19 -11.52 0.03
CA GLN A 18 -10.87 -10.25 -0.26
C GLN A 18 -10.05 -8.99 0.06
N TRP A 19 -8.88 -9.14 0.67
CA TRP A 19 -8.14 -8.04 1.31
C TRP A 19 -6.68 -8.43 1.49
N SER A 20 -5.79 -7.45 1.61
CA SER A 20 -4.37 -7.69 1.81
C SER A 20 -3.82 -6.66 2.77
N TYR A 21 -3.04 -7.14 3.74
CA TYR A 21 -2.32 -6.29 4.68
C TYR A 21 -0.87 -6.21 4.25
N VAL A 22 -0.36 -4.99 4.17
CA VAL A 22 1.01 -4.70 3.77
C VAL A 22 1.64 -3.92 4.91
N ALA A 23 2.60 -4.52 5.60
CA ALA A 23 3.37 -3.77 6.57
C ALA A 23 4.22 -2.73 5.83
N VAL A 24 4.07 -1.45 6.18
CA VAL A 24 4.86 -0.36 5.62
C VAL A 24 5.52 0.44 6.73
N ASN A 25 6.70 0.98 6.46
CA ASN A 25 7.36 1.87 7.42
C ASN A 25 6.51 3.13 7.64
N ARG A 26 6.38 3.56 8.90
CA ARG A 26 5.55 4.70 9.31
C ARG A 26 5.94 6.01 8.61
N ASN A 27 7.22 6.19 8.27
CA ASN A 27 7.69 7.36 7.52
C ASN A 27 7.10 7.45 6.10
N VAL A 28 6.75 6.32 5.49
CA VAL A 28 6.16 6.27 4.13
C VAL A 28 4.69 5.87 4.13
N ALA A 29 4.10 5.59 5.30
CA ALA A 29 2.71 5.18 5.44
C ALA A 29 1.71 6.17 4.82
N ASN A 30 1.87 7.47 5.09
CA ASN A 30 1.01 8.51 4.51
C ASN A 30 1.18 8.63 3.00
N HIS A 31 2.42 8.52 2.50
CA HIS A 31 2.69 8.57 1.07
C HIS A 31 2.08 7.36 0.36
N ALA A 32 2.24 6.17 0.94
CA ALA A 32 1.66 4.93 0.45
C ALA A 32 0.12 4.95 0.47
N LEU A 33 -0.50 5.48 1.52
CA LEU A 33 -1.95 5.64 1.62
C LEU A 33 -2.48 6.52 0.49
N ASN A 34 -1.91 7.72 0.31
CA ASN A 34 -2.32 8.63 -0.76
C ASN A 34 -2.12 8.01 -2.14
N LYS A 35 -1.00 7.31 -2.35
CA LYS A 35 -0.71 6.58 -3.59
C LYS A 35 -1.72 5.46 -3.89
N LEU A 36 -1.98 4.61 -2.92
CA LEU A 36 -2.89 3.47 -3.08
C LEU A 36 -4.35 3.92 -3.15
N SER A 37 -4.69 5.04 -2.51
CA SER A 37 -6.02 5.65 -2.56
C SER A 37 -6.28 6.43 -3.86
N ALA A 38 -5.29 7.14 -4.40
CA ALA A 38 -5.40 7.88 -5.66
C ALA A 38 -5.15 6.98 -6.88
N GLY A 39 -4.35 5.93 -6.71
CA GLY A 39 -4.03 4.95 -7.72
C GLY A 39 -5.17 3.95 -7.94
N LYS A 40 -5.19 3.33 -9.13
CA LYS A 40 -6.02 2.17 -9.41
C LYS A 40 -5.17 0.92 -9.23
N VAL A 41 -5.43 0.14 -8.20
CA VAL A 41 -4.79 -1.18 -8.05
C VAL A 41 -5.52 -2.13 -8.99
N LYS A 42 -4.81 -2.67 -9.99
CA LYS A 42 -5.39 -3.61 -10.97
C LYS A 42 -6.65 -3.04 -11.67
N GLY A 43 -6.62 -1.75 -12.02
CA GLY A 43 -7.71 -1.05 -12.72
C GLY A 43 -8.95 -0.72 -11.87
N ARG A 44 -8.94 -1.06 -10.57
CA ARG A 44 -10.04 -0.78 -9.64
C ARG A 44 -9.56 0.12 -8.51
N SER A 45 -10.45 0.99 -8.04
CA SER A 45 -10.21 1.76 -6.83
C SER A 45 -10.48 0.88 -5.62
N PHE A 46 -9.49 0.74 -4.74
CA PHE A 46 -9.64 0.03 -3.48
C PHE A 46 -9.60 1.02 -2.33
N ARG A 47 -10.42 0.77 -1.30
CA ARG A 47 -10.34 1.54 -0.06
C ARG A 47 -9.17 1.03 0.75
N VAL A 48 -8.31 1.95 1.13
CA VAL A 48 -7.11 1.68 1.92
C VAL A 48 -7.32 2.29 3.30
N PHE A 49 -7.09 1.49 4.33
CA PHE A 49 -7.17 1.94 5.71
C PHE A 49 -5.80 1.74 6.34
N LEU A 50 -5.29 2.78 7.01
CA LEU A 50 -4.17 2.64 7.92
C LEU A 50 -4.71 2.11 9.25
N MET A 51 -4.07 1.07 9.79
CA MET A 51 -4.41 0.49 11.09
C MET A 51 -3.19 0.54 12.01
#